data_AF-A0A951GUZ0-F1
#
_entry.id   AF-A0A951GUZ0-F1
#
_cell.length_a   1.000
_cell.length_b   1.000
_cell.length_c   1.000
_cell.angle_alpha   90.00
_cell.angle_beta   90.00
_cell.angle_gamma   90.00
#
_symmetry.space_group_name_H-M   'P 1'
#
loop_
_entity.id
_entity.type
_entity.pdbx_description
1 polymer ?
#
loop_
_entity_poly.entity_id
_entity_poly.type
_entity_poly.pdbx_seq_one_letter_code
_entity_poly.pdbx_strand_id
1 'polypeptide(L)'
;YVSSFGGPAAPTADPQHGDLALGLHEFTLDCAGCHQVVGRGGLTLGAQVPNLQQATPLQIAEAVRMGPYLMPHFDSKQIDQHQLDSIARYVLWTRHPDDAGGWGIYNIGPIPEGMVAWFLALGAIVIVARLIGERTA
;
A
#
# COMPACT_ATOMS: atom_id res chain seq x y z
N TYR A 1 -7.62 -2.19 22.50
CA TYR A 1 -8.83 -2.11 23.37
C TYR A 1 -8.83 -3.13 24.53
N VAL A 2 -8.29 -4.34 24.37
CA VAL A 2 -8.27 -5.37 25.45
C VAL A 2 -7.30 -5.02 26.59
N SER A 3 -6.21 -4.33 26.30
CA SER A 3 -5.20 -3.90 27.29
C SER A 3 -5.71 -2.87 28.31
N SER A 4 -6.72 -2.06 27.98
CA SER A 4 -7.26 -1.04 28.91
C SER A 4 -8.08 -1.63 30.06
N PHE A 5 -8.40 -2.93 30.02
CA PHE A 5 -9.13 -3.64 31.07
C PHE A 5 -8.25 -4.65 31.84
N GLY A 6 -6.92 -4.51 31.81
CA GLY A 6 -6.00 -5.40 32.52
C GLY A 6 -5.61 -6.68 31.76
N GLY A 7 -5.90 -6.74 30.47
CA GLY A 7 -5.33 -7.74 29.57
C GLY A 7 -3.83 -7.51 29.30
N PRO A 8 -3.16 -8.46 28.62
CA PRO A 8 -1.76 -8.29 28.23
C PRO A 8 -1.53 -6.96 27.50
N ALA A 9 -0.32 -6.41 27.65
CA ALA A 9 0.06 -5.15 27.03
C ALA A 9 -0.26 -5.19 25.52
N ALA A 10 -0.90 -4.13 25.02
CA ALA A 10 -1.18 -4.05 23.60
C ALA A 10 0.15 -4.05 22.83
N PRO A 11 0.23 -4.77 21.70
CA PRO A 11 1.39 -4.69 20.86
C PRO A 11 1.55 -3.25 20.37
N THR A 12 2.76 -2.71 20.46
CA THR A 12 3.09 -1.37 19.99
C THR A 12 4.11 -1.48 18.88
N ALA A 13 3.93 -0.68 17.83
CA ALA A 13 4.97 -0.40 16.85
C ALA A 13 5.47 1.03 17.04
N ASP A 14 6.78 1.21 16.97
CA ASP A 14 7.43 2.52 16.93
C ASP A 14 8.10 2.74 15.56
N PRO A 15 7.41 3.41 14.62
CA PRO A 15 7.93 3.67 13.28
C PRO A 15 9.25 4.46 13.23
N GLN A 16 9.63 5.14 14.32
CA GLN A 16 10.90 5.88 14.37
C GLN A 16 12.11 4.96 14.47
N HIS A 17 11.94 3.78 15.07
CA HIS A 17 12.98 2.76 15.22
C HIS A 17 13.01 1.77 14.05
N GLY A 18 12.06 1.84 13.12
CA GLY A 18 12.03 0.99 11.93
C GLY A 18 12.93 1.47 10.79
N ASP A 19 13.35 0.53 9.95
CA ASP A 19 14.05 0.80 8.68
C ASP A 19 13.06 0.76 7.50
N LEU A 20 13.11 1.76 6.61
CA LEU A 20 12.15 1.87 5.52
C LEU A 20 12.34 0.78 4.46
N ALA A 21 13.60 0.42 4.14
CA ALA A 21 13.91 -0.56 3.11
C ALA A 21 13.57 -1.98 3.57
N LEU A 22 13.87 -2.29 4.83
CA LEU A 22 13.41 -3.51 5.49
C LEU A 22 11.89 -3.55 5.53
N GLY A 23 11.23 -2.45 5.92
CA GLY A 23 9.78 -2.37 5.97
C GLY A 23 9.12 -2.65 4.62
N LEU A 24 9.68 -2.10 3.53
CA LEU A 24 9.28 -2.42 2.15
C LEU A 24 9.44 -3.91 1.85
N HIS A 25 10.60 -4.48 2.21
CA HIS A 25 10.90 -5.89 1.96
C HIS A 25 9.90 -6.82 2.66
N GLU A 26 9.75 -6.67 3.98
CA GLU A 26 8.86 -7.50 4.80
C GLU A 26 7.40 -7.31 4.40
N PHE A 27 6.97 -6.06 4.16
CA PHE A 27 5.60 -5.80 3.72
C PHE A 27 5.32 -6.45 2.36
N THR A 28 6.29 -6.40 1.42
CA THR A 28 6.13 -7.04 0.12
C THR A 28 6.02 -8.56 0.25
N LEU A 29 6.78 -9.16 1.15
CA LEU A 29 6.81 -10.60 1.37
C LEU A 29 5.53 -11.12 2.02
N ASP A 30 5.06 -10.46 3.08
CA ASP A 30 4.03 -11.01 3.97
C ASP A 30 2.66 -10.30 3.87
N CYS A 31 2.61 -9.06 3.38
CA CYS A 31 1.41 -8.21 3.47
C CYS A 31 0.84 -7.82 2.09
N ALA A 32 1.70 -7.56 1.10
CA ALA A 32 1.33 -6.97 -0.18
C ALA A 32 0.41 -7.87 -1.02
N GLY A 33 0.44 -9.18 -0.83
CA GLY A 33 -0.45 -10.12 -1.51
C GLY A 33 -1.94 -9.80 -1.28
N CYS A 34 -2.29 -9.27 -0.11
CA CYS A 34 -3.66 -8.86 0.21
C CYS A 34 -3.84 -7.34 0.12
N HIS A 35 -2.88 -6.56 0.67
CA HIS A 35 -3.04 -5.11 0.84
C HIS A 35 -2.55 -4.27 -0.34
N GLN A 36 -2.01 -4.90 -1.39
CA GLN A 36 -1.24 -4.26 -2.46
C GLN A 36 0.03 -3.60 -1.93
N VAL A 37 1.06 -3.44 -2.77
CA VAL A 37 2.39 -3.00 -2.30
C VAL A 37 2.36 -1.66 -1.56
N VAL A 38 1.49 -0.73 -1.98
CA VAL A 38 1.30 0.59 -1.34
C VAL A 38 0.16 0.63 -0.31
N GLY A 39 -0.30 -0.52 0.20
CA GLY A 39 -1.29 -0.56 1.28
C GLY A 39 -2.66 0.03 0.91
N ARG A 40 -3.07 -0.07 -0.37
CA ARG A 40 -4.35 0.44 -0.88
C ARG A 40 -5.53 -0.46 -0.55
N GLY A 41 -5.27 -1.67 -0.06
CA GLY A 41 -6.29 -2.69 0.18
C GLY A 41 -6.66 -3.42 -1.11
N GLY A 42 -7.78 -4.13 -1.09
CA GLY A 42 -8.17 -4.98 -2.21
C GLY A 42 -9.42 -5.80 -1.93
N LEU A 43 -9.65 -6.81 -2.76
CA LEU A 43 -10.75 -7.76 -2.63
C LEU A 43 -10.17 -9.16 -2.68
N THR A 44 -10.52 -9.99 -1.70
CA THR A 44 -10.26 -11.43 -1.69
C THR A 44 -11.57 -12.19 -1.79
N LEU A 45 -11.50 -13.52 -1.93
CA LEU A 45 -12.70 -14.36 -1.98
C LEU A 45 -13.52 -14.20 -0.69
N GLY A 46 -14.65 -13.51 -0.80
CA GLY A 46 -15.58 -13.29 0.31
C GLY A 46 -15.22 -12.15 1.25
N ALA A 47 -14.22 -11.31 0.96
CA ALA A 47 -13.82 -10.24 1.87
C ALA A 47 -13.26 -8.99 1.18
N GLN A 48 -13.50 -7.84 1.82
CA GLN A 48 -12.80 -6.60 1.49
C GLN A 48 -11.56 -6.47 2.35
N VAL A 49 -10.40 -6.35 1.71
CA VAL A 49 -9.14 -6.06 2.39
C VAL A 49 -9.06 -4.56 2.61
N PRO A 50 -8.90 -4.09 3.87
CA PRO A 50 -8.95 -2.68 4.18
C PRO A 50 -7.75 -1.91 3.62
N ASN A 51 -8.00 -0.64 3.32
CA ASN A 51 -7.00 0.34 2.97
C ASN A 51 -6.24 0.79 4.23
N LEU A 52 -4.91 0.85 4.16
CA LEU A 52 -4.03 1.12 5.30
C LEU A 52 -3.61 2.60 5.42
N GLN A 53 -4.06 3.46 4.52
CA GLN A 53 -3.65 4.87 4.42
C GLN A 53 -4.05 5.69 5.66
N GLN A 54 -4.99 5.20 6.46
CA GLN A 54 -5.46 5.83 7.70
C GLN A 54 -5.10 5.02 8.96
N ALA A 55 -4.44 3.86 8.82
CA ALA A 55 -4.15 2.96 9.93
C ALA A 55 -3.09 3.55 10.88
N THR A 56 -3.37 3.63 12.17
CA THR A 56 -2.40 4.09 13.18
C THR A 56 -1.32 3.01 13.44
N PRO A 57 -0.11 3.37 13.92
CA PRO A 57 0.92 2.39 14.28
C PRO A 57 0.42 1.31 15.25
N LEU A 58 -0.42 1.70 16.21
CA LEU A 58 -1.08 0.76 17.12
C LEU A 58 -1.99 -0.21 16.38
N GLN A 59 -2.85 0.27 15.46
CA GLN A 59 -3.72 -0.59 14.66
C GLN A 59 -2.92 -1.53 13.76
N ILE A 60 -1.78 -1.08 13.22
CA ILE A 60 -0.88 -1.92 12.42
C ILE A 60 -0.29 -3.03 13.30
N ALA A 61 0.24 -2.68 14.47
CA ALA A 61 0.78 -3.65 15.42
C ALA A 61 -0.27 -4.67 15.89
N GLU A 62 -1.46 -4.18 16.23
CA GLU A 62 -2.61 -5.02 16.60
C GLU A 62 -3.01 -5.95 15.46
N ALA A 63 -3.09 -5.46 14.22
CA ALA A 63 -3.47 -6.27 13.07
C ALA A 63 -2.44 -7.37 12.77
N VAL A 64 -1.15 -7.05 12.75
CA VAL A 64 -0.06 -8.02 12.51
C VAL A 64 -0.04 -9.10 13.60
N ARG A 65 -0.23 -8.71 14.87
CA ARG A 65 -0.16 -9.62 16.01
C ARG A 65 -1.44 -10.36 16.32
N MET A 66 -2.60 -9.96 15.79
CA MET A 66 -3.86 -10.66 16.05
C MET A 66 -4.41 -11.38 14.81
N GLY A 67 -4.11 -10.90 13.60
CA GLY A 67 -4.64 -11.47 12.36
C GLY A 67 -6.17 -11.38 12.28
N PRO A 68 -6.75 -10.17 12.09
CA PRO A 68 -8.20 -10.02 12.05
C PRO A 68 -8.82 -10.69 10.80
N TYR A 69 -9.95 -11.36 11.01
CA TYR A 69 -10.77 -11.96 9.96
C TYR A 69 -10.03 -13.04 9.14
N LEU A 70 -9.64 -12.75 7.89
CA LEU A 70 -8.87 -13.65 7.03
C LEU A 70 -7.36 -13.33 7.03
N MET A 71 -6.94 -12.27 7.72
CA MET A 71 -5.54 -11.91 7.81
C MET A 71 -4.80 -12.93 8.70
N PRO A 72 -3.67 -13.50 8.26
CA PRO A 72 -2.88 -14.39 9.10
C PRO A 72 -2.31 -13.65 10.31
N HIS A 73 -2.12 -14.39 11.41
CA HIS A 73 -1.45 -13.91 12.60
C HIS A 73 0.06 -14.12 12.48
N PHE A 74 0.86 -13.11 12.85
CA PHE A 74 2.32 -13.20 12.87
C PHE A 74 2.86 -13.06 14.30
N ASP A 75 3.46 -14.12 14.81
CA ASP A 75 4.10 -14.10 16.12
C ASP A 75 5.45 -13.35 16.11
N SER A 76 6.05 -13.14 17.28
CA SER A 76 7.34 -12.45 17.41
C SER A 76 8.54 -13.23 16.85
N LYS A 77 8.37 -14.49 16.45
CA LYS A 77 9.40 -15.30 15.79
C LYS A 77 9.33 -15.16 14.28
N GLN A 78 8.13 -14.95 13.73
CA GLN A 78 7.90 -14.71 12.31
C GLN A 78 8.21 -13.27 11.92
N ILE A 79 7.71 -12.31 12.71
CA ILE A 79 7.98 -10.88 12.55
C ILE A 79 8.46 -10.39 13.91
N ASP A 80 9.74 -10.08 14.07
CA ASP A 80 10.27 -9.55 15.32
C ASP A 80 9.82 -8.08 15.55
N GLN A 81 10.28 -7.46 16.65
CA GLN A 81 9.88 -6.08 16.96
C GLN A 81 10.45 -5.08 15.95
N HIS A 82 11.68 -5.26 15.49
CA HIS A 82 12.33 -4.35 14.55
C HIS A 82 11.69 -4.44 13.16
N GLN A 83 11.33 -5.65 12.71
CA GLN A 83 10.56 -5.88 11.50
C GLN A 83 9.16 -5.26 11.63
N LEU A 84 8.49 -5.39 12.78
CA LEU A 84 7.18 -4.78 13.01
C LEU A 84 7.23 -3.25 12.94
N ASP A 85 8.23 -2.63 13.57
CA ASP A 85 8.47 -1.18 13.53
C ASP A 85 8.76 -0.71 12.10
N SER A 86 9.53 -1.50 11.36
CA SER A 86 9.87 -1.26 9.95
C SER A 86 8.63 -1.35 9.04
N ILE A 87 7.79 -2.37 9.22
CA ILE A 87 6.51 -2.50 8.50
C ILE A 87 5.61 -1.31 8.79
N ALA A 88 5.46 -0.92 10.07
CA ALA A 88 4.65 0.24 10.43
C ALA A 88 5.18 1.52 9.80
N ARG A 89 6.51 1.72 9.80
CA ARG A 89 7.17 2.84 9.11
C ARG A 89 6.88 2.84 7.61
N TYR A 90 7.01 1.70 6.94
CA TYR A 90 6.72 1.57 5.52
C TYR A 90 5.26 1.89 5.21
N VAL A 91 4.32 1.32 5.96
CA VAL A 91 2.88 1.61 5.77
C VAL A 91 2.58 3.10 5.93
N LEU A 92 3.20 3.77 6.91
CA LEU A 92 3.05 5.23 7.05
C LEU A 92 3.64 6.00 5.86
N TRP A 93 4.78 5.55 5.33
CA TRP A 93 5.41 6.16 4.16
C TRP A 93 4.54 6.04 2.90
N THR A 94 3.82 4.92 2.71
CA THR A 94 2.96 4.72 1.52
C THR A 94 1.81 5.73 1.36
N ARG A 95 1.56 6.56 2.38
CA ARG A 95 0.59 7.66 2.33
C ARG A 95 0.99 8.78 1.38
N HIS A 96 2.29 9.06 1.34
CA HIS A 96 2.88 10.13 0.53
C HIS A 96 4.23 9.66 0.00
N PRO A 97 4.25 8.67 -0.91
CA PRO A 97 5.50 8.22 -1.52
C PRO A 97 6.05 9.32 -2.46
N ASP A 98 7.36 9.31 -2.65
CA ASP A 98 8.02 10.25 -3.56
C ASP A 98 7.82 9.83 -5.02
N ASP A 99 7.00 10.57 -5.78
CA ASP A 99 6.70 10.28 -7.18
C ASP A 99 7.74 10.93 -8.14
N ALA A 100 8.96 10.39 -8.18
CA ALA A 100 10.05 10.95 -9.02
C ALA A 100 9.72 11.00 -10.54
N GLY A 101 8.77 10.18 -11.00
CA GLY A 101 8.30 10.12 -12.40
C GLY A 101 7.15 11.10 -12.72
N GLY A 102 6.73 11.93 -11.77
CA GLY A 102 5.64 12.89 -11.96
C GLY A 102 4.34 12.40 -11.36
N TRP A 103 3.31 12.18 -12.17
CA TRP A 103 1.98 11.83 -11.66
C TRP A 103 1.90 10.36 -11.26
N GLY A 104 1.84 10.04 -9.96
CA GLY A 104 1.81 8.67 -9.46
C GLY A 104 0.51 7.89 -9.67
N ILE A 105 -0.58 8.51 -10.13
CA ILE A 105 -1.88 7.84 -10.44
C ILE A 105 -2.31 6.87 -9.32
N TYR A 106 -2.40 7.41 -8.09
CA TYR A 106 -2.71 6.65 -6.86
C TYR A 106 -1.72 5.53 -6.50
N ASN A 107 -0.60 5.37 -7.22
CA ASN A 107 0.42 4.35 -7.04
C ASN A 107 -0.14 2.92 -7.08
N ILE A 108 -1.20 2.71 -7.87
CA ILE A 108 -1.88 1.41 -8.02
C ILE A 108 -1.12 0.51 -9.02
N GLY A 109 -0.19 1.08 -9.79
CA GLY A 109 0.75 0.35 -10.64
C GLY A 109 0.43 0.43 -12.14
N PRO A 110 1.01 -0.47 -12.94
CA PRO A 110 1.19 -0.26 -14.38
C PRO A 110 -0.11 -0.33 -15.20
N ILE A 111 -1.18 -0.94 -14.67
CA ILE A 111 -2.43 -1.09 -15.41
C ILE A 111 -3.17 0.26 -15.52
N PRO A 112 -3.53 0.96 -14.42
CA PRO A 112 -4.10 2.31 -14.51
C PRO A 112 -3.17 3.31 -15.22
N GLU A 113 -1.88 3.26 -14.95
CA GLU A 113 -0.87 4.12 -15.60
C GLU A 113 -0.86 3.90 -17.12
N GLY A 114 -0.86 2.63 -17.55
CA GLY A 114 -0.91 2.26 -18.96
C GLY A 114 -2.21 2.71 -19.65
N MET A 115 -3.36 2.60 -18.98
CA MET A 115 -4.62 3.11 -19.51
C MET A 115 -4.56 4.63 -19.74
N VAL A 116 -4.07 5.39 -18.76
CA VAL A 116 -3.91 6.85 -18.87
C VAL A 116 -2.93 7.19 -20.00
N ALA A 117 -1.78 6.53 -20.06
CA ALA A 117 -0.80 6.72 -21.13
C ALA A 117 -1.41 6.45 -22.51
N TRP A 118 -2.22 5.39 -22.65
CA TRP A 118 -2.85 5.02 -23.90
C TRP A 118 -3.89 6.04 -24.37
N PHE A 119 -4.75 6.53 -23.46
CA PHE A 119 -5.71 7.59 -23.78
C PHE A 119 -5.04 8.90 -24.18
N LEU A 120 -3.97 9.28 -23.48
CA LEU A 120 -3.20 10.49 -23.81
C LEU A 120 -2.49 10.34 -25.16
N ALA A 121 -1.84 9.21 -25.42
CA ALA A 121 -1.14 8.93 -26.66
C ALA A 121 -2.11 8.92 -27.86
N LEU A 122 -3.22 8.20 -27.76
CA LEU A 122 -4.23 8.18 -28.83
C LEU A 122 -4.87 9.54 -29.05
N GLY A 123 -5.21 10.27 -27.98
CA GLY A 123 -5.73 11.62 -28.08
C GLY A 123 -4.75 12.53 -28.83
N ALA A 124 -3.47 12.48 -28.47
CA ALA A 124 -2.42 13.23 -29.15
C ALA A 124 -2.29 12.86 -30.63
N ILE A 125 -2.28 11.56 -30.97
CA ILE A 125 -2.19 11.08 -32.35
C ILE A 125 -3.37 11.58 -33.18
N VAL A 126 -4.60 11.50 -32.67
CA VAL A 126 -5.80 11.98 -33.37
C VAL A 126 -5.73 13.49 -33.60
N ILE A 127 -5.30 14.27 -32.59
CA ILE A 127 -5.14 15.72 -32.72
C ILE A 127 -4.11 16.05 -33.80
N VAL A 128 -2.94 15.42 -33.76
CA VAL A 128 -1.87 15.63 -34.76
C VAL A 128 -2.34 15.26 -36.17
N ALA A 129 -3.02 14.12 -36.32
CA ALA A 129 -3.57 13.68 -37.61
C ALA A 129 -4.60 14.68 -38.16
N ARG A 130 -5.45 15.27 -37.31
CA ARG A 130 -6.43 16.30 -37.70
C ARG A 130 -5.78 17.64 -38.05
N LEU A 131 -4.62 17.96 -37.48
CA LEU A 131 -3.89 19.20 -37.77
C LEU A 131 -3.10 19.11 -39.08
N ILE A 132 -2.52 17.95 -39.38
CA ILE A 132 -1.72 17.74 -40.60
C ILE A 132 -2.61 17.37 -41.79
N GLY A 133 -3.71 16.66 -41.57
CA GLY A 133 -4.60 16.21 -42.64
C GLY A 133 -5.27 17.37 -43.38
N GLU A 134 -5.00 17.48 -44.68
CA GLU A 134 -5.75 18.37 -45.55
C GLU A 134 -7.22 17.91 -45.63
N ARG A 135 -8.14 18.86 -45.43
CA ARG A 135 -9.57 18.61 -45.59
C ARG A 135 -9.86 18.62 -47.09
N THR A 136 -9.97 17.45 -47.72
CA THR A 136 -10.60 17.38 -49.04
C THR A 136 -12.05 17.81 -48.89
N ALA A 137 -12.39 18.92 -49.56
CA ALA A 137 -13.72 19.50 -49.65
C ALA A 137 -14.67 18.66 -50.51
#